data_AF-A0AAW2M2B8-F1
#
_entry.id   AF-A0AAW2M2B8-F1
#
_cell.length_a   1.000
_cell.length_b   1.000
_cell.length_c   1.000
_cell.angle_alpha   90.00
_cell.angle_beta   90.00
_cell.angle_gamma   90.00
#
_symmetry.space_group_name_H-M   'P 1'
#
loop_
_entity.id
_entity.type
_entity.pdbx_description
1 polymer ?
#
loop_
_entity_poly.entity_id
_entity_poly.type
_entity_poly.pdbx_seq_one_letter_code
_entity_poly.pdbx_strand_id
1 'polypeptide(L)'
;MEYTSTGDSSIVRACLCGFEVVIRTSWTNSNPGRRFRSCPGDNGSYCGVFQWIDPPMCLGAKEIIHGLLSRLNDQEKQLNEYRQKDFKKEALEGNLITYNLMGIVASVHHLYASNSVYPRYSHMHVIGSAGFRKSDV
;
A
#
# COMPACT_ATOMS: atom_id res chain seq x y z
N MET A 1 -28.49 10.18 56.80
CA MET A 1 -29.11 10.85 55.65
C MET A 1 -28.03 11.06 54.62
N GLU A 2 -28.03 10.55 53.40
CA GLU A 2 -28.79 9.50 52.71
C GLU A 2 -27.88 9.20 51.51
N TYR A 3 -27.39 7.96 51.38
CA TYR A 3 -26.66 7.54 50.20
C TYR A 3 -27.68 7.24 49.11
N THR A 4 -28.03 8.21 48.27
CA THR A 4 -28.84 7.93 47.09
C THR A 4 -27.95 7.33 46.01
N SER A 5 -27.85 6.01 46.09
CA SER A 5 -27.60 5.14 44.94
C SER A 5 -28.70 5.39 43.91
N THR A 6 -28.36 6.05 42.80
CA THR A 6 -29.18 6.07 41.59
C THR A 6 -28.42 5.32 40.50
N GLY A 7 -28.73 4.02 40.41
CA GLY A 7 -28.89 3.25 39.19
C GLY A 7 -27.92 3.51 38.04
N ASP A 8 -27.02 2.56 37.86
CA ASP A 8 -26.56 2.15 36.53
C ASP A 8 -27.76 1.73 35.65
N SER A 9 -28.17 2.60 34.71
CA SER A 9 -28.56 2.20 33.36
C SER A 9 -28.91 3.41 32.48
N SER A 10 -28.15 3.55 31.39
CA SER A 10 -28.58 4.09 30.09
C SER A 10 -29.27 5.47 30.03
N ILE A 11 -28.52 6.56 30.25
CA ILE A 11 -28.83 7.79 29.48
C ILE A 11 -28.35 7.59 28.05
N VAL A 12 -29.06 6.75 27.30
CA VAL A 12 -29.04 6.78 25.84
C VAL A 12 -29.69 8.11 25.47
N ARG A 13 -28.86 9.15 25.27
CA ARG A 13 -29.36 10.46 24.85
C ARG A 13 -29.92 10.32 23.45
N ALA A 14 -31.23 10.24 23.34
CA ALA A 14 -31.90 10.21 22.05
C ALA A 14 -31.47 11.41 21.19
N CYS A 15 -31.27 11.13 19.92
CA CYS A 15 -31.06 12.11 18.86
C CYS A 15 -32.26 13.06 18.76
N LEU A 16 -32.08 14.26 18.20
CA LEU A 16 -33.20 15.13 17.82
C LEU A 16 -34.16 14.47 16.82
N CYS A 17 -33.66 13.45 16.11
CA CYS A 17 -34.40 12.60 15.19
C CYS A 17 -35.22 11.49 15.87
N GLY A 18 -35.18 11.36 17.21
CA GLY A 18 -35.88 10.33 17.97
C GLY A 18 -35.15 8.97 18.04
N PHE A 19 -34.10 8.78 17.24
CA PHE A 19 -33.29 7.55 17.26
C PHE A 19 -32.19 7.57 18.33
N GLU A 20 -31.68 6.39 18.67
CA GLU A 20 -30.51 6.24 19.54
C GLU A 20 -29.26 6.84 18.88
N VAL A 21 -28.53 7.68 19.63
CA VAL A 21 -27.25 8.23 19.16
C VAL A 21 -26.18 7.15 19.10
N VAL A 22 -25.31 7.24 18.10
CA VAL A 22 -24.18 6.34 17.94
C VAL A 22 -22.90 6.97 18.50
N ILE A 23 -22.03 6.13 19.05
CA ILE A 23 -20.69 6.56 19.47
C ILE A 23 -19.73 6.33 18.31
N ARG A 24 -19.00 7.38 17.93
CA ARG A 24 -17.96 7.35 16.89
C ARG A 24 -16.64 7.82 17.46
N THR A 25 -15.55 7.38 16.85
CA THR A 25 -14.18 7.79 17.19
C THR A 25 -13.67 8.75 16.12
N SER A 26 -13.12 9.89 16.53
CA SER A 26 -12.45 10.80 15.61
C SER A 26 -11.06 10.25 15.23
N TRP A 27 -10.80 10.21 13.94
CA TRP A 27 -9.48 9.86 13.36
C TRP A 27 -8.75 11.08 12.81
N THR A 28 -9.21 12.29 13.16
CA THR A 28 -8.55 13.52 12.74
C THR A 28 -7.28 13.76 13.55
N ASN A 29 -6.27 14.39 12.95
CA ASN A 29 -5.02 14.77 13.64
C ASN A 29 -5.28 15.67 14.86
N SER A 30 -6.36 16.45 14.87
CA SER A 30 -6.69 17.37 15.96
C SER A 30 -7.31 16.68 17.19
N ASN A 31 -8.00 15.55 16.98
CA ASN A 31 -8.71 14.80 18.00
C ASN A 31 -8.57 13.28 17.76
N PRO A 32 -7.34 12.74 17.69
CA PRO A 32 -7.14 11.33 17.39
C PRO A 32 -7.67 10.46 18.53
N GLY A 33 -8.45 9.44 18.21
CA GLY A 33 -8.98 8.48 19.18
C GLY A 33 -10.09 9.02 20.09
N ARG A 34 -10.47 10.30 19.97
CA ARG A 34 -11.46 10.93 20.85
C ARG A 34 -12.88 10.54 20.44
N ARG A 35 -13.69 10.06 21.39
CA ARG A 35 -15.06 9.63 21.10
C ARG A 35 -16.07 10.77 21.15
N PHE A 36 -17.04 10.72 20.25
CA PHE A 36 -18.19 11.63 20.20
C PHE A 36 -19.48 10.86 19.93
N ARG A 37 -20.60 11.42 20.41
CA ARG A 37 -21.95 10.99 20.04
C ARG A 37 -22.36 11.71 18.77
N SER A 38 -23.00 11.00 17.85
CA SER A 38 -23.61 11.60 16.68
C SER A 38 -24.97 11.00 16.36
N CYS A 39 -25.78 11.73 15.60
CA CYS A 39 -26.95 11.15 14.93
C CYS A 39 -26.53 9.91 14.12
N PRO A 40 -27.31 8.80 14.14
CA PRO A 40 -27.06 7.65 13.28
C PRO A 40 -27.21 8.00 11.79
N GLY A 41 -28.14 8.91 11.45
CA GLY A 41 -28.46 9.32 10.09
C GLY A 41 -29.23 8.23 9.36
N ASP A 42 -30.55 8.34 9.31
CA ASP A 42 -31.43 7.48 8.52
C ASP A 42 -32.08 8.28 7.37
N ASN A 43 -32.37 7.60 6.26
CA ASN A 43 -33.05 8.15 5.09
C ASN A 43 -32.51 9.50 4.55
N GLY A 44 -31.18 9.69 4.62
CA GLY A 44 -30.53 10.88 4.06
C GLY A 44 -30.66 12.16 4.88
N SER A 45 -31.22 12.09 6.09
CA SER A 45 -31.33 13.24 6.99
C SER A 45 -30.37 13.12 8.18
N TYR A 46 -29.45 14.07 8.30
CA TYR A 46 -28.59 14.22 9.48
C TYR A 46 -29.04 15.44 10.28
N CYS A 47 -29.58 15.22 11.47
CA CYS A 47 -30.12 16.31 12.30
C CYS A 47 -29.05 17.16 13.02
N GLY A 48 -27.75 16.94 12.77
CA GLY A 48 -26.68 17.79 13.31
C GLY A 48 -26.22 17.49 14.74
N VAL A 49 -26.77 16.48 15.43
CA VAL A 49 -26.35 16.13 16.80
C VAL A 49 -24.87 15.71 16.81
N PHE A 50 -24.08 16.43 17.61
CA PHE A 50 -22.66 16.16 17.86
C PHE A 50 -22.30 16.52 19.30
N GLN A 51 -21.67 15.59 20.03
CA GLN A 51 -21.17 15.87 21.39
C GLN A 51 -19.95 15.03 21.74
N TRP A 52 -18.86 15.66 22.18
CA TRP A 52 -17.69 14.95 22.70
C TRP A 52 -18.03 14.16 23.98
N ILE A 53 -17.56 12.91 24.06
CA ILE A 53 -17.66 12.05 25.24
C ILE A 53 -16.41 12.22 26.08
N ASP A 54 -15.25 12.06 25.45
CA ASP A 54 -13.96 12.17 26.13
C ASP A 54 -13.55 13.65 26.22
N PRO A 55 -12.82 14.07 27.28
CA PRO A 55 -12.26 15.41 27.35
C PRO A 55 -11.24 15.65 26.23
N PRO A 56 -10.92 16.92 25.91
CA PRO A 56 -9.86 17.21 24.96
C PRO A 56 -8.53 16.67 25.50
N MET A 57 -7.73 16.08 24.62
CA MET A 57 -6.36 15.70 24.96
C MET A 57 -5.55 16.94 25.36
N CYS A 58 -4.66 16.79 26.35
CA CYS A 58 -3.78 17.88 26.79
C CYS A 58 -2.81 18.29 25.67
N LEU A 59 -2.38 19.56 25.68
CA LEU A 59 -1.50 20.11 24.64
C LEU A 59 -0.18 19.33 24.53
N GLY A 60 0.44 18.99 25.67
CA GLY A 60 1.70 18.24 25.66
C GLY A 60 1.56 16.84 25.03
N ALA A 61 0.48 16.11 25.28
CA ALA A 61 0.25 14.82 24.63
C ALA A 61 0.02 14.97 23.12
N LYS A 62 -0.66 16.03 22.67
CA LYS A 62 -0.83 16.33 21.24
C LYS A 62 0.53 16.58 20.58
N GLU A 63 1.34 17.46 21.16
CA GLU A 63 2.67 17.79 20.64
C GLU A 63 3.57 16.57 20.54
N ILE A 64 3.58 15.71 21.57
CA ILE A 64 4.34 14.45 21.55
C ILE A 64 3.84 13.55 20.42
N ILE A 65 2.53 13.32 20.30
CA ILE A 65 1.97 12.44 19.26
C ILE A 65 2.27 13.00 17.87
N HIS A 66 2.06 14.29 17.62
CA HIS A 66 2.38 14.91 16.33
C HIS A 66 3.88 14.85 16.01
N GLY A 67 4.73 15.09 17.00
CA GLY A 67 6.19 14.98 16.85
C GLY A 67 6.63 13.55 16.51
N LEU A 68 6.03 12.55 17.16
CA LEU A 68 6.29 11.14 16.86
C LEU A 68 5.82 10.75 15.45
N LEU A 69 4.61 11.17 15.06
CA LEU A 69 4.08 10.91 13.71
C LEU A 69 4.94 11.55 12.63
N SER A 70 5.41 12.79 12.84
CA SER A 70 6.33 13.45 11.90
C SER A 70 7.60 12.62 11.71
N ARG A 71 8.23 12.21 12.82
CA ARG A 71 9.46 11.41 12.76
C ARG A 71 9.25 10.07 12.06
N LEU A 72 8.12 9.39 12.31
CA LEU A 72 7.80 8.13 11.65
C LEU A 72 7.66 8.32 10.13
N ASN A 73 6.94 9.35 9.70
CA ASN A 73 6.77 9.67 8.27
C ASN A 73 8.11 10.03 7.62
N ASP A 74 8.95 10.80 8.30
CA ASP A 74 10.29 11.16 7.82
C ASP A 74 11.18 9.92 7.69
N GLN A 75 11.13 9.01 8.67
CA GLN A 75 11.86 7.74 8.63
C GLN A 75 11.38 6.84 7.49
N GLU A 76 10.07 6.71 7.29
CA GLU A 76 9.51 5.93 6.18
C GLU A 76 9.93 6.50 4.82
N LYS A 77 9.92 7.84 4.69
CA LYS A 77 10.40 8.52 3.50
C LYS A 77 11.87 8.20 3.22
N GLN A 78 12.74 8.32 4.23
CA GLN A 78 14.17 7.99 4.09
C GLN A 78 14.36 6.52 3.68
N LEU A 79 13.66 5.58 4.31
CA LEU A 79 13.74 4.16 3.95
C LEU A 79 13.31 3.92 2.51
N ASN A 80 12.25 4.58 2.04
CA ASN A 80 11.81 4.47 0.65
C ASN A 80 12.83 5.06 -0.33
N GLU A 81 13.50 6.17 0.03
CA GLU A 81 14.59 6.74 -0.77
C GLU A 81 15.79 5.80 -0.86
N TYR A 82 16.21 5.18 0.26
CA TYR A 82 17.28 4.18 0.26
C TYR A 82 16.93 2.97 -0.60
N ARG A 83 15.72 2.41 -0.41
CA ARG A 83 15.22 1.30 -1.22
C ARG A 83 15.23 1.62 -2.72
N GLN A 84 14.83 2.83 -3.09
CA GLN A 84 14.84 3.24 -4.50
C GLN A 84 16.27 3.37 -5.06
N LYS A 85 17.23 3.85 -4.26
CA LYS A 85 18.64 3.93 -4.64
C LYS A 85 19.23 2.53 -4.83
N ASP A 86 18.96 1.62 -3.91
CA ASP A 86 19.42 0.23 -3.98
C ASP A 86 18.87 -0.48 -5.22
N PHE A 87 17.56 -0.35 -5.47
CA PHE A 87 16.94 -0.91 -6.68
C PHE A 87 17.57 -0.35 -7.98
N LYS A 88 17.84 0.95 -8.04
CA LYS A 88 18.50 1.57 -9.19
C LYS A 88 19.93 1.06 -9.37
N LYS A 89 20.66 0.85 -8.27
CA LYS A 89 22.02 0.34 -8.29
C LYS A 89 22.05 -1.10 -8.79
N GLU A 90 21.18 -1.97 -8.27
CA GLU A 90 21.05 -3.36 -8.73
C GLU A 90 20.68 -3.45 -10.22
N ALA A 91 19.75 -2.61 -10.69
CA ALA A 91 19.39 -2.54 -12.09
C ALA A 91 20.57 -2.07 -12.98
N LEU A 92 21.35 -1.09 -12.52
CA LEU A 92 22.52 -0.60 -13.24
C LEU A 92 23.62 -1.67 -13.31
N GLU A 93 23.91 -2.34 -12.19
CA GLU A 93 24.88 -3.44 -12.13
C GLU A 93 24.45 -4.60 -13.03
N GLY A 94 23.17 -4.98 -13.01
CA GLY A 94 22.61 -5.98 -13.92
C GLY A 94 22.77 -5.60 -15.39
N ASN A 95 22.48 -4.34 -15.74
CA ASN A 95 22.67 -3.83 -17.10
C ASN A 95 24.14 -3.86 -17.53
N LEU A 96 25.07 -3.44 -16.67
CA LEU A 96 26.49 -3.47 -16.98
C LEU A 96 26.98 -4.90 -17.24
N ILE A 97 26.53 -5.85 -16.42
CA ILE A 97 26.85 -7.28 -16.60
C ILE A 97 26.31 -7.79 -17.94
N THR A 98 25.06 -7.48 -18.30
CA THR A 98 24.49 -7.93 -19.58
C THR A 98 25.21 -7.32 -20.78
N TYR A 99 25.55 -6.03 -20.76
CA TYR A 99 26.34 -5.40 -21.83
C TYR A 99 27.72 -6.05 -22.00
N ASN A 100 28.43 -6.30 -20.89
CA ASN A 100 29.72 -6.96 -20.92
C ASN A 100 29.63 -8.39 -21.49
N LEU A 101 28.62 -9.16 -21.09
CA LEU A 101 28.38 -10.52 -21.61
C LEU A 101 28.04 -10.51 -23.11
N MET A 102 27.17 -9.59 -23.55
CA MET A 102 26.80 -9.44 -24.97
C MET A 102 28.01 -9.10 -25.84
N GLY A 103 28.91 -8.24 -25.35
CA GLY A 103 30.17 -7.91 -26.05
C GLY A 103 31.10 -9.11 -26.19
N ILE A 104 31.23 -9.94 -25.15
CA ILE A 104 32.01 -11.18 -25.20
C ILE A 104 31.40 -12.15 -26.21
N VAL A 105 30.09 -12.38 -26.17
CA VAL A 105 29.38 -13.28 -27.10
C VAL A 105 29.56 -12.82 -28.55
N ALA A 106 29.40 -11.51 -28.82
CA ALA A 106 29.60 -10.95 -30.16
C ALA A 106 31.05 -11.13 -30.65
N SER A 107 32.03 -10.88 -29.77
CA SER A 107 33.45 -11.05 -30.09
C SER A 107 33.78 -12.50 -30.43
N VAL A 108 33.26 -13.44 -29.63
CA VAL A 108 33.40 -14.88 -29.87
C VAL A 108 32.75 -15.27 -31.19
N HIS A 109 31.51 -14.83 -31.45
CA HIS A 109 30.82 -15.09 -32.71
C HIS A 109 31.61 -14.56 -33.92
N HIS A 110 32.18 -13.34 -33.82
CA HIS A 110 33.05 -12.79 -34.85
C HIS A 110 34.31 -13.63 -35.08
N LEU A 111 34.99 -14.07 -34.02
CA LEU A 111 36.18 -14.93 -34.13
C LEU A 111 35.86 -16.29 -34.78
N TYR A 112 34.71 -16.88 -34.45
CA TYR A 112 34.25 -18.12 -35.11
C TYR A 112 33.88 -17.88 -36.58
N ALA A 113 33.27 -16.73 -36.91
CA ALA A 113 32.90 -16.38 -38.28
C ALA A 113 34.11 -16.06 -39.17
N SER A 114 35.14 -15.41 -38.61
CA SER A 114 36.38 -15.11 -39.32
C SER A 114 37.28 -16.33 -39.56
N ASN A 115 37.12 -17.39 -38.76
CA ASN A 115 37.97 -18.60 -38.86
C ASN A 115 37.46 -19.65 -39.87
N SER A 116 36.48 -19.35 -40.73
CA SER A 116 36.06 -20.24 -41.84
C SER A 116 35.61 -21.67 -41.41
N VAL A 117 35.15 -21.88 -40.17
CA VAL A 117 34.65 -23.20 -39.69
C VAL A 117 33.12 -23.21 -39.54
N TYR A 118 32.39 -22.48 -40.37
CA TYR A 118 30.96 -22.71 -40.52
C TYR A 118 30.71 -23.51 -41.80
N PRO A 119 30.29 -24.78 -41.72
CA PRO A 119 29.70 -25.41 -42.89
C PRO A 119 28.45 -24.59 -43.23
N ARG A 120 28.38 -24.05 -44.45
CA ARG A 120 27.15 -23.41 -44.96
C ARG A 120 26.03 -24.43 -44.78
N TYR A 121 25.03 -24.11 -43.97
CA TYR A 121 23.77 -24.84 -44.02
C TYR A 121 23.12 -24.54 -45.37
N SER A 122 23.46 -25.36 -46.35
CA SER A 122 22.81 -25.39 -47.65
C SER A 122 21.39 -25.91 -47.47
N HIS A 123 20.43 -24.98 -47.58
CA HIS A 123 19.10 -25.18 -48.15
C HIS A 123 18.53 -26.60 -48.01
N MET A 124 17.91 -26.92 -46.87
CA MET A 124 17.14 -28.14 -46.74
C MET A 124 15.81 -27.92 -47.47
N HIS A 125 15.69 -28.49 -48.67
CA HIS A 125 14.46 -28.52 -49.44
C HIS A 125 13.35 -29.13 -48.59
N VAL A 126 12.25 -28.39 -48.43
CA VAL A 126 10.99 -28.92 -47.92
C VAL A 126 10.47 -29.94 -48.93
N ILE A 127 10.56 -31.22 -48.60
CA ILE A 127 9.75 -32.28 -49.21
C ILE A 127 8.89 -32.83 -48.08
N GLY A 128 7.61 -32.51 -48.12
CA GLY A 128 6.65 -32.92 -47.11
C GLY A 128 6.35 -34.42 -47.16
N SER A 129 5.88 -34.96 -46.04
CA SER A 129 4.59 -35.66 -45.94
C SER A 129 4.38 -36.29 -44.54
N ALA A 130 3.10 -36.40 -44.17
CA ALA A 130 2.50 -37.28 -43.16
C ALA A 130 2.57 -36.88 -41.66
N GLY A 131 1.61 -36.04 -41.27
CA GLY A 131 0.54 -36.37 -40.32
C GLY A 131 0.85 -36.90 -38.91
N PHE A 132 0.48 -36.12 -37.89
CA PHE A 132 -0.24 -36.65 -36.74
C PHE A 132 -1.13 -35.56 -36.13
N ARG A 133 -2.40 -35.90 -35.91
CA ARG A 133 -3.47 -35.04 -35.42
C ARG A 133 -3.81 -35.46 -33.98
N LYS A 134 -3.71 -34.55 -33.00
CA LYS A 134 -4.39 -34.57 -31.69
C LYS A 134 -4.50 -33.11 -31.24
N SER A 135 -5.60 -32.41 -31.53
CA SER A 135 -6.84 -32.30 -30.72
C SER A 135 -6.63 -31.54 -29.42
N ASP A 136 -6.87 -30.23 -29.46
CA ASP A 136 -7.14 -29.39 -28.31
C ASP A 136 -8.61 -29.54 -27.90
N VAL A 137 -8.84 -30.00 -26.65
CA VAL A 137 -9.85 -29.50 -25.70
C VAL A 137 -9.26 -29.67 -24.30
#